data_AF-A0A1H9X8Q0-F1
#
_entry.id   AF-A0A1H9X8Q0-F1
#
_cell.length_a   1.000
_cell.length_b   1.000
_cell.length_c   1.000
_cell.angle_alpha   90.00
_cell.angle_beta   90.00
_cell.angle_gamma   90.00
#
_symmetry.space_group_name_H-M   'P 1'
#
loop_
_entity.id
_entity.type
_entity.pdbx_description
1 polymer ?
#
loop_
_entity_poly.entity_id
_entity_poly.type
_entity_poly.pdbx_seq_one_letter_code
_entity_poly.pdbx_strand_id
1 'polypeptide(L)'
;MALKRFLTIGAVATAALGGLVAGSSAAPAAGVSGPAFYVDHVLYRTVATPTDLTGTGAPDQSWDTIYSFGSAQRSVATAAPGDPGFNGGRWQVHAVGLPHGYAAALASGDLDHDGVLDAANEVYAAMAAGDAADLGVVKLFVCTVNKVPASQA
;
A
#
# COMPACT_ATOMS: atom_id res chain seq x y z
N MET A 1 81.32 -6.89 -6.67
CA MET A 1 81.10 -7.31 -5.28
C MET A 1 80.31 -6.19 -4.59
N ALA A 2 79.02 -6.42 -4.37
CA ALA A 2 78.09 -5.44 -3.83
C ALA A 2 78.11 -5.46 -2.30
N LEU A 3 78.08 -4.29 -1.66
CA LEU A 3 77.37 -4.08 -0.39
C LEU A 3 77.23 -2.58 -0.11
N LYS A 4 76.02 -2.04 -0.27
CA LYS A 4 75.66 -0.71 0.22
C LYS A 4 74.82 -0.91 1.48
N ARG A 5 75.37 -0.43 2.59
CA ARG A 5 74.78 -0.44 3.94
C ARG A 5 73.60 0.52 4.02
N PHE A 6 72.51 0.09 4.64
CA PHE A 6 71.58 0.99 5.34
C PHE A 6 71.12 0.33 6.64
N LEU A 7 71.66 0.83 7.77
CA LEU A 7 70.93 0.94 9.04
C LEU A 7 69.65 1.77 8.75
N THR A 8 68.50 1.65 9.42
CA THR A 8 68.28 1.88 10.86
C THR A 8 66.78 1.61 11.14
N ILE A 9 66.51 0.87 12.22
CA ILE A 9 65.51 1.13 13.31
C ILE A 9 64.17 1.79 12.94
N GLY A 10 63.07 1.16 13.37
CA GLY A 10 61.80 1.86 13.58
C GLY A 10 60.58 0.97 13.79
N ALA A 11 60.54 0.20 14.88
CA ALA A 11 59.30 -0.37 15.36
C ALA A 11 58.45 0.73 16.00
N VAL A 12 57.26 1.00 15.46
CA VAL A 12 56.20 1.76 16.14
C VAL A 12 54.91 0.97 15.99
N ALA A 13 54.56 0.24 17.05
CA ALA A 13 53.25 -0.35 17.21
C ALA A 13 52.25 0.78 17.52
N THR A 14 51.28 1.00 16.63
CA THR A 14 50.09 1.79 16.93
C THR A 14 48.88 0.86 16.89
N ALA A 15 48.38 0.55 18.09
CA ALA A 15 47.12 -0.14 18.28
C ALA A 15 45.99 0.83 17.91
N ALA A 16 45.41 0.66 16.72
CA ALA A 16 44.15 1.29 16.37
C ALA A 16 43.01 0.33 16.80
N LEU A 17 42.40 0.61 17.95
CA LEU A 17 41.07 0.13 18.28
C LEU A 17 40.09 0.74 17.26
N GLY A 18 39.91 0.04 16.14
CA GLY A 18 38.83 0.33 15.19
C GLY A 18 37.51 0.02 15.85
N GLY A 19 36.79 1.06 16.25
CA GLY A 19 35.46 0.95 16.83
C GLY A 19 34.54 0.12 15.93
N LEU A 20 33.98 -0.93 16.52
CA LEU A 20 32.83 -1.64 15.98
C LEU A 20 31.67 -0.63 15.92
N VAL A 21 31.51 0.02 14.77
CA VAL A 21 30.25 0.67 14.43
C VAL A 21 29.25 -0.46 14.29
N ALA A 22 28.53 -0.74 15.37
CA ALA A 22 27.31 -1.52 15.34
C ALA A 22 26.32 -0.72 14.49
N GLY A 23 26.42 -0.89 13.16
CA GLY A 23 25.36 -0.50 12.26
C GLY A 23 24.12 -1.21 12.75
N SER A 24 23.16 -0.45 13.25
CA SER A 24 21.80 -0.95 13.43
C SER A 24 21.35 -1.38 12.05
N SER A 25 21.45 -2.69 11.77
CA SER A 25 20.78 -3.29 10.64
C SER A 25 19.31 -2.97 10.88
N ALA A 26 18.77 -1.97 10.19
CA ALA A 26 17.34 -1.90 9.99
C ALA A 26 16.99 -3.22 9.32
N ALA A 27 16.52 -4.18 10.10
CA ALA A 27 15.99 -5.40 9.54
C ALA A 27 14.94 -4.94 8.53
N PRO A 28 15.05 -5.27 7.22
CA PRO A 28 13.91 -5.10 6.34
C PRO A 28 12.72 -5.74 7.05
N ALA A 29 11.73 -4.92 7.41
CA ALA A 29 10.42 -5.43 7.80
C ALA A 29 10.06 -6.41 6.69
N ALA A 30 10.06 -7.71 7.00
CA ALA A 30 9.78 -8.75 6.02
C ALA A 30 8.41 -8.41 5.45
N GLY A 31 8.41 -7.80 4.26
CA GLY A 31 7.29 -7.03 3.78
C GLY A 31 6.11 -7.96 3.64
N VAL A 32 5.00 -7.59 4.26
CA VAL A 32 3.69 -8.20 3.95
C VAL A 32 3.60 -8.28 2.43
N SER A 33 3.48 -9.46 1.86
CA SER A 33 3.36 -9.68 0.40
C SER A 33 1.94 -10.13 0.08
N GLY A 34 1.37 -9.66 -1.03
CA GLY A 34 -0.01 -9.99 -1.40
C GLY A 34 -0.70 -8.93 -2.27
N PRO A 35 -2.00 -9.11 -2.54
CA PRO A 35 -2.82 -8.14 -3.27
C PRO A 35 -2.76 -6.74 -2.61
N ALA A 36 -2.79 -5.70 -3.44
CA ALA A 36 -2.81 -4.30 -3.00
C ALA A 36 -3.94 -3.55 -3.70
N PHE A 37 -4.43 -2.51 -3.02
CA PHE A 37 -5.50 -1.62 -3.46
C PHE A 37 -5.04 -0.17 -3.29
N TYR A 38 -5.71 0.76 -3.96
CA TYR A 38 -5.38 2.17 -3.91
C TYR A 38 -6.16 2.90 -2.81
N VAL A 39 -5.54 3.93 -2.25
CA VAL A 39 -6.20 4.99 -1.46
C VAL A 39 -5.52 6.29 -1.87
N ASP A 40 -6.27 7.23 -2.44
CA ASP A 40 -5.78 8.54 -2.89
C ASP A 40 -4.44 8.45 -3.63
N HIS A 41 -4.41 7.68 -4.71
CA HIS A 41 -3.24 7.46 -5.58
C HIS A 41 -2.07 6.70 -4.95
N VAL A 42 -2.27 6.12 -3.75
CA VAL A 42 -1.24 5.39 -3.01
C VAL A 42 -1.64 3.92 -2.85
N LEU A 43 -0.70 3.02 -3.14
CA LEU A 43 -0.91 1.59 -2.90
C LEU A 43 -0.79 1.23 -1.43
N TYR A 44 -1.78 0.50 -0.94
CA TYR A 44 -1.82 -0.15 0.38
C TYR A 44 -2.03 -1.65 0.23
N ARG A 45 -1.55 -2.41 1.21
CA ARG A 45 -1.76 -3.87 1.28
C ARG A 45 -2.24 -4.30 2.65
N THR A 46 -3.12 -5.29 2.67
CA THR A 46 -3.70 -5.90 3.88
C THR A 46 -2.66 -6.71 4.65
N VAL A 47 -2.67 -6.62 5.99
CA VAL A 47 -1.80 -7.36 6.90
C VAL A 47 -2.56 -8.50 7.60
N ALA A 48 -2.31 -9.74 7.18
CA ALA A 48 -2.77 -10.99 7.82
C ALA A 48 -4.30 -11.15 8.04
N THR A 49 -4.69 -12.33 8.53
CA THR A 49 -5.96 -13.06 8.33
C THR A 49 -7.23 -12.19 8.38
N PRO A 50 -7.92 -11.97 7.24
CA PRO A 50 -9.23 -11.34 7.24
C PRO A 50 -10.19 -12.15 8.10
N THR A 51 -10.61 -11.59 9.23
CA THR A 51 -11.73 -12.14 10.00
C THR A 51 -13.01 -11.70 9.30
N ASP A 52 -13.82 -12.66 8.85
CA ASP A 52 -15.16 -12.40 8.34
C ASP A 52 -16.03 -11.85 9.48
N LEU A 53 -16.67 -10.71 9.22
CA LEU A 53 -17.52 -10.01 10.19
C LEU A 53 -18.97 -9.89 9.72
N THR A 54 -19.36 -10.68 8.71
CA THR A 54 -20.76 -10.75 8.25
C THR A 54 -21.71 -11.19 9.37
N GLY A 55 -22.92 -10.62 9.39
CA GLY A 55 -23.97 -10.99 10.36
C GLY A 55 -23.74 -10.52 11.80
N THR A 56 -22.70 -9.72 12.08
CA THR A 56 -22.40 -9.21 13.43
C THR A 56 -23.34 -8.10 13.90
N GLY A 57 -24.08 -7.46 12.98
CA GLY A 57 -24.94 -6.31 13.30
C GLY A 57 -24.17 -5.02 13.61
N ALA A 58 -22.89 -4.94 13.22
CA ALA A 58 -22.11 -3.71 13.35
C ALA A 58 -22.76 -2.57 12.53
N PRO A 59 -22.96 -1.39 13.10
CA PRO A 59 -23.55 -0.26 12.38
C PRO A 59 -22.71 0.19 11.17
N ASP A 60 -23.37 0.71 10.14
CA ASP A 60 -22.74 1.12 8.86
C ASP A 60 -21.56 2.08 9.03
N GLN A 61 -21.62 3.02 9.98
CA GLN A 61 -20.52 3.97 10.22
C GLN A 61 -19.25 3.34 10.81
N SER A 62 -19.29 2.04 11.14
CA SER A 62 -18.14 1.31 11.69
C SER A 62 -17.18 0.80 10.62
N TRP A 63 -17.48 1.04 9.35
CA TRP A 63 -16.82 0.46 8.18
C TRP A 63 -16.17 1.51 7.28
N ASP A 64 -14.96 1.21 6.84
CA ASP A 64 -14.27 1.84 5.72
C ASP A 64 -14.68 1.13 4.42
N THR A 65 -14.79 1.86 3.31
CA THR A 65 -15.29 1.29 2.05
C THR A 65 -14.14 0.93 1.12
N ILE A 66 -14.21 -0.26 0.51
CA ILE A 66 -13.39 -0.69 -0.63
C ILE A 66 -14.32 -0.94 -1.82
N TYR A 67 -14.08 -0.23 -2.92
CA TYR A 67 -14.70 -0.49 -4.21
C TYR A 67 -13.89 -1.52 -5.00
N SER A 68 -14.49 -2.68 -5.25
CA SER A 68 -13.87 -3.78 -5.99
C SER A 68 -14.35 -3.84 -7.43
N PHE A 69 -13.40 -3.73 -8.36
CA PHE A 69 -13.61 -3.80 -9.80
C PHE A 69 -13.44 -5.22 -10.36
N GLY A 70 -13.43 -6.24 -9.49
CA GLY A 70 -13.11 -7.62 -9.88
C GLY A 70 -11.72 -7.71 -10.49
N SER A 71 -11.65 -8.15 -11.75
CA SER A 71 -10.40 -8.25 -12.51
C SER A 71 -10.10 -7.05 -13.40
N ALA A 72 -10.97 -6.03 -13.48
CA ALA A 72 -10.78 -4.90 -14.38
C ALA A 72 -9.62 -4.00 -13.93
N GLN A 73 -9.46 -3.83 -12.61
CA GLN A 73 -8.33 -3.13 -12.00
C GLN A 73 -8.20 -3.50 -10.52
N ARG A 74 -7.21 -2.91 -9.85
CA ARG A 74 -7.11 -2.97 -8.38
C ARG A 74 -8.32 -2.28 -7.74
N SER A 75 -8.64 -2.70 -6.53
CA SER A 75 -9.70 -2.04 -5.76
C SER A 75 -9.24 -0.65 -5.29
N VAL A 76 -10.20 0.21 -4.95
CA VAL A 76 -9.96 1.56 -4.42
C VAL A 76 -10.65 1.67 -3.07
N ALA A 77 -9.97 2.14 -2.04
CA ALA A 77 -10.55 2.37 -0.73
C ALA A 77 -10.67 3.86 -0.42
N THR A 78 -11.60 4.19 0.47
CA THR A 78 -11.94 5.58 0.80
C THR A 78 -11.14 6.17 1.95
N ALA A 79 -10.33 5.36 2.63
CA ALA A 79 -9.54 5.77 3.79
C ALA A 79 -8.37 4.81 4.02
N ALA A 80 -7.32 5.31 4.66
CA ALA A 80 -6.13 4.60 5.08
C ALA A 80 -5.70 5.03 6.50
N PRO A 81 -4.77 4.30 7.14
CA PRO A 81 -4.22 4.70 8.43
C PRO A 81 -3.62 6.11 8.38
N GLY A 82 -4.14 6.99 9.24
CA GLY A 82 -3.76 8.41 9.31
C GLY A 82 -4.89 9.35 8.89
N ASP A 83 -5.88 8.86 8.14
CA ASP A 83 -6.98 9.68 7.64
C ASP A 83 -8.03 9.94 8.74
N PRO A 84 -8.58 11.16 8.82
CA PRO A 84 -9.75 11.43 9.63
C PRO A 84 -10.92 10.54 9.18
N GLY A 85 -11.38 9.65 10.06
CA GLY A 85 -12.49 8.74 9.76
C GLY A 85 -12.09 7.31 9.41
N PHE A 86 -10.78 6.98 9.39
CA PHE A 86 -10.34 5.60 9.25
C PHE A 86 -10.80 4.73 10.44
N ASN A 87 -11.60 3.70 10.16
CA ASN A 87 -12.24 2.84 11.16
C ASN A 87 -11.38 1.65 11.60
N GLY A 88 -10.06 1.76 11.47
CA GLY A 88 -9.11 0.75 11.90
C GLY A 88 -9.05 -0.47 10.96
N GLY A 89 -9.49 -0.32 9.71
CA GLY A 89 -9.47 -1.39 8.73
C GLY A 89 -10.60 -2.40 8.91
N ARG A 90 -11.74 -1.95 9.43
CA ARG A 90 -13.01 -2.67 9.26
C ARG A 90 -13.51 -2.31 7.87
N TRP A 91 -13.45 -3.26 6.95
CA TRP A 91 -13.75 -3.04 5.55
C TRP A 91 -15.12 -3.58 5.16
N GLN A 92 -15.88 -2.75 4.45
CA GLN A 92 -16.98 -3.20 3.61
C GLN A 92 -16.55 -3.13 2.14
N VAL A 93 -16.60 -4.28 1.46
CA VAL A 93 -16.27 -4.37 0.04
C VAL A 93 -17.54 -4.21 -0.76
N HIS A 94 -17.59 -3.15 -1.55
CA HIS A 94 -18.65 -2.88 -2.52
C HIS A 94 -18.21 -3.39 -3.89
N ALA A 95 -19.04 -4.19 -4.54
CA ALA A 95 -18.78 -4.59 -5.92
C ALA A 95 -19.11 -3.43 -6.86
N VAL A 96 -18.22 -3.13 -7.79
CA VAL A 96 -18.45 -2.11 -8.82
C VAL A 96 -18.89 -2.78 -10.12
N GLY A 97 -20.06 -2.37 -10.61
CA GLY A 97 -20.54 -2.65 -11.95
C GLY A 97 -20.02 -1.61 -12.94
N LEU A 98 -19.65 -2.07 -14.14
CA LEU A 98 -19.18 -1.23 -15.24
C LEU A 98 -20.13 -1.37 -16.43
N PRO A 99 -21.34 -0.76 -16.38
CA PRO A 99 -22.40 -0.97 -17.37
C PRO A 99 -21.98 -0.61 -18.81
N HIS A 100 -21.07 0.34 -18.97
CA HIS A 100 -20.52 0.76 -20.27
C HIS A 100 -19.06 0.31 -20.49
N GLY A 101 -18.54 -0.54 -19.59
CA GLY A 101 -17.17 -1.03 -19.61
C GLY A 101 -16.16 -0.07 -18.96
N TYR A 102 -14.97 -0.61 -18.66
CA TYR A 102 -13.92 0.13 -17.93
C TYR A 102 -13.42 1.38 -18.67
N ALA A 103 -13.37 1.34 -20.01
CA ALA A 103 -12.94 2.50 -20.80
C ALA A 103 -13.86 3.72 -20.65
N ALA A 104 -15.17 3.51 -20.50
CA ALA A 104 -16.11 4.60 -20.22
C ALA A 104 -15.92 5.15 -18.81
N ALA A 105 -15.75 4.26 -17.82
CA ALA A 105 -15.48 4.65 -16.44
C ALA A 105 -14.18 5.45 -16.29
N LEU A 106 -13.12 5.10 -17.03
CA LEU A 106 -11.92 5.93 -17.12
C LEU A 106 -12.20 7.28 -17.74
N ALA A 107 -12.89 7.32 -18.88
CA ALA A 107 -13.16 8.57 -19.59
C ALA A 107 -13.95 9.60 -18.75
N SER A 108 -14.78 9.15 -17.81
CA SER A 108 -15.54 10.02 -16.91
C SER A 108 -14.94 10.15 -15.50
N GLY A 109 -14.11 9.20 -15.08
CA GLY A 109 -13.64 9.07 -13.70
C GLY A 109 -12.17 9.39 -13.49
N ASP A 110 -11.29 9.18 -14.47
CA ASP A 110 -9.84 9.42 -14.36
C ASP A 110 -9.58 10.94 -14.37
N LEU A 111 -9.47 11.52 -13.17
CA LEU A 111 -9.44 12.98 -12.99
C LEU A 111 -8.03 13.53 -13.18
N ASP A 112 -7.00 12.73 -12.95
CA ASP A 112 -5.61 13.12 -13.10
C ASP A 112 -4.95 12.62 -14.41
N HIS A 113 -5.69 11.82 -15.20
CA HIS A 113 -5.34 11.32 -16.53
C HIS A 113 -4.17 10.32 -16.52
N ASP A 114 -4.06 9.50 -15.48
CA ASP A 114 -3.00 8.50 -15.34
C ASP A 114 -3.37 7.11 -15.92
N GLY A 115 -4.63 6.93 -16.35
CA GLY A 115 -5.15 5.72 -16.97
C GLY A 115 -5.67 4.67 -15.99
N VAL A 116 -5.83 5.00 -14.71
CA VAL A 116 -6.44 4.13 -13.69
C VAL A 116 -7.48 4.92 -12.88
N LEU A 117 -8.41 4.23 -12.21
CA LEU A 117 -9.19 4.87 -11.15
C LEU A 117 -8.56 4.44 -9.83
N ASP A 118 -7.82 5.33 -9.19
CA ASP A 118 -7.00 5.03 -8.01
C ASP A 118 -7.25 5.98 -6.83
N ALA A 119 -8.21 6.88 -6.95
CA ALA A 119 -8.75 7.66 -5.84
C ALA A 119 -10.28 7.59 -5.72
N ALA A 120 -10.80 7.79 -4.50
CA ALA A 120 -12.24 7.61 -4.25
C ALA A 120 -13.10 8.63 -5.01
N ASN A 121 -12.62 9.86 -5.16
CA ASN A 121 -13.25 10.91 -5.96
C ASN A 121 -13.42 10.52 -7.44
N GLU A 122 -12.50 9.73 -8.00
CA GLU A 122 -12.56 9.23 -9.37
C GLU A 122 -13.64 8.16 -9.54
N VAL A 123 -13.72 7.24 -8.58
CA VAL A 123 -14.80 6.26 -8.51
C VAL A 123 -16.16 6.97 -8.43
N TYR A 124 -16.27 8.01 -7.60
CA TYR A 124 -17.49 8.80 -7.48
C TYR A 124 -17.83 9.57 -8.76
N ALA A 125 -16.83 10.09 -9.48
CA ALA A 125 -17.03 10.76 -10.76
C ALA A 125 -17.58 9.78 -11.81
N ALA A 126 -17.00 8.58 -11.93
CA ALA A 126 -17.51 7.54 -12.81
C ALA A 126 -18.94 7.10 -12.45
N MET A 127 -19.25 7.01 -11.14
CA MET A 127 -20.62 6.69 -10.68
C MET A 127 -21.62 7.81 -10.98
N ALA A 128 -21.23 9.07 -10.80
CA ALA A 128 -22.07 10.23 -11.10
C ALA A 128 -22.38 10.34 -12.60
N ALA A 129 -21.45 9.92 -13.46
CA ALA A 129 -21.65 9.82 -14.90
C ALA A 129 -22.51 8.61 -15.33
N GLY A 130 -22.71 7.63 -14.44
CA GLY A 130 -23.41 6.38 -14.73
C GLY A 130 -22.56 5.34 -15.45
N ASP A 131 -21.24 5.54 -15.54
CA ASP A 131 -20.29 4.60 -16.16
C ASP A 131 -19.74 3.57 -15.16
N ALA A 132 -19.90 3.84 -13.86
CA ALA A 132 -19.76 2.88 -12.78
C ALA A 132 -21.05 2.82 -11.95
N ALA A 133 -21.28 1.69 -11.28
CA ALA A 133 -22.40 1.51 -10.37
C ALA A 133 -21.95 0.77 -9.11
N ASP A 134 -22.35 1.25 -7.94
CA ASP A 134 -22.22 0.49 -6.70
C ASP A 134 -23.29 -0.62 -6.67
N LEU A 135 -22.86 -1.88 -6.72
CA LEU A 135 -23.72 -3.07 -6.68
C LEU A 135 -23.98 -3.55 -5.24
N GLY A 136 -23.47 -2.82 -4.24
CA GLY A 136 -23.65 -3.10 -2.84
C GLY A 136 -22.54 -3.96 -2.23
N VAL A 137 -22.69 -4.19 -0.92
CA VAL A 137 -21.70 -4.91 -0.09
C VAL A 137 -21.70 -6.40 -0.44
N VAL A 138 -20.52 -6.91 -0.81
CA VAL A 138 -20.29 -8.34 -1.10
C VAL A 138 -19.40 -9.02 -0.07
N LYS A 139 -18.71 -8.26 0.78
CA LYS A 139 -17.85 -8.80 1.83
C LYS A 139 -17.68 -7.82 2.99
N LEU A 140 -17.66 -8.34 4.20
CA LEU A 140 -17.30 -7.59 5.41
C LEU A 140 -16.14 -8.30 6.10
N PHE A 141 -15.04 -7.60 6.35
CA PHE A 141 -13.92 -8.17 7.08
C PHE A 141 -13.15 -7.11 7.85
N VAL A 142 -12.28 -7.53 8.76
CA VAL A 142 -11.32 -6.64 9.40
C VAL A 142 -9.89 -7.03 9.06
N CYS A 143 -9.08 -6.04 8.70
CA CYS A 143 -7.65 -6.17 8.46
C CYS A 143 -7.00 -4.78 8.47
N THR A 144 -5.91 -4.59 9.21
CA THR A 144 -5.11 -3.36 9.09
C THR A 144 -4.29 -3.39 7.81
N VAL A 145 -3.89 -2.22 7.32
CA VAL A 145 -3.16 -2.09 6.05
C VAL A 145 -1.87 -1.30 6.22
N ASN A 146 -0.88 -1.63 5.38
CA ASN A 146 0.39 -0.93 5.32
C ASN A 146 0.57 -0.31 3.95
N LYS A 147 1.11 0.92 3.93
CA LYS A 147 1.54 1.57 2.69
C LYS A 147 2.60 0.70 2.00
N VAL A 148 2.45 0.53 0.69
CA VAL A 148 3.43 -0.16 -0.14
C VAL A 148 4.64 0.76 -0.36
N PRO A 149 5.87 0.31 -0.07
CA PRO A 149 7.07 1.08 -0.38
C PRO A 149 7.16 1.34 -1.89
N ALA A 150 7.60 2.55 -2.29
CA ALA A 150 7.72 2.91 -3.70
C ALA A 150 8.63 1.97 -4.52
N SER A 151 9.58 1.29 -3.88
CA SER A 151 10.40 0.25 -4.52
C SER A 151 9.66 -1.05 -4.85
N GLN A 152 8.40 -1.18 -4.42
CA GLN A 152 7.53 -2.34 -4.61
C GLN A 152 6.14 -1.97 -5.16
N ALA A 153 5.95 -0.71 -5.55
CA ALA A 153 4.71 -0.20 -6.12
C ALA A 153 4.62 -0.58 -7.61
#